data_AF-X1H711-F1
#
_entry.id   AF-X1H711-F1
#
_cell.length_a   1.000
_cell.length_b   1.000
_cell.length_c   1.000
_cell.angle_alpha   90.00
_cell.angle_beta   90.00
_cell.angle_gamma   90.00
#
_symmetry.space_group_name_H-M   'P 1'
#
loop_
_entity.id
_entity.type
_entity.pdbx_description
1 polymer ?
#
loop_
_entity_poly.entity_id
_entity_poly.type
_entity_poly.pdbx_seq_one_letter_code
_entity_poly.pdbx_strand_id
1 'polypeptide(L)'
;MKEYTTIKEIKDREEKRIRKFYLAGAYTANQAITELGKLDLVGAEQESLMKLWDSEKLAKLKSPSKKELDSFFTNAIITQQQYILEMKNLGYTQKYIDWYLQLIAIAGQEE
;
A
#
# COMPACT_ATOMS: atom_id res chain seq x y z
N MET A 1 -2.42 -38.72 13.72
CA MET A 1 -1.78 -38.02 12.58
C MET A 1 -2.77 -37.22 11.74
N LYS A 2 -3.94 -37.77 11.34
CA LYS A 2 -4.97 -37.05 10.56
C LYS A 2 -5.51 -35.78 11.25
N GLU A 3 -5.78 -35.86 12.55
CA GLU A 3 -6.40 -34.77 13.32
C GLU A 3 -5.49 -33.54 13.51
N TYR A 4 -4.18 -33.75 13.69
CA TYR A 4 -3.19 -32.66 13.74
C TYR A 4 -3.12 -31.89 12.42
N THR A 5 -3.16 -32.61 11.29
CA THR A 5 -3.19 -31.98 9.96
C THR A 5 -4.45 -31.15 9.77
N THR A 6 -5.61 -31.64 10.21
CA THR A 6 -6.88 -30.91 10.12
C THR A 6 -6.88 -29.62 10.94
N ILE A 7 -6.38 -29.64 12.18
CA ILE A 7 -6.31 -28.44 13.02
C ILE A 7 -5.38 -27.39 12.42
N LYS A 8 -4.22 -27.82 11.91
CA LYS A 8 -3.28 -26.93 11.23
C LYS A 8 -3.91 -26.29 9.98
N GLU A 9 -4.59 -27.07 9.16
CA GLU A 9 -5.27 -26.57 7.95
C GLU A 9 -6.37 -25.55 8.28
N ILE A 10 -7.09 -25.73 9.39
CA ILE A 10 -8.09 -24.76 9.85
C ILE A 10 -7.41 -23.46 10.26
N LYS A 11 -6.36 -23.53 11.10
CA LYS A 11 -5.62 -22.33 11.53
C LYS A 11 -5.03 -21.57 10.34
N ASP A 12 -4.43 -22.26 9.37
CA ASP A 12 -3.89 -21.65 8.16
C ASP A 12 -4.98 -20.94 7.32
N ARG A 13 -6.19 -21.52 7.24
CA ARG A 13 -7.32 -20.90 6.53
C ARG A 13 -7.85 -19.66 7.25
N GLU A 14 -7.96 -19.74 8.58
CA GLU A 14 -8.41 -18.62 9.40
C GLU A 14 -7.41 -17.46 9.35
N GLU A 15 -6.11 -17.72 9.46
CA GLU A 15 -5.05 -16.72 9.30
C GLU A 15 -5.15 -16.03 7.93
N LYS A 16 -5.31 -16.80 6.85
CA LYS A 16 -5.50 -16.25 5.49
C LYS A 16 -6.73 -15.36 5.39
N ARG A 17 -7.83 -15.72 6.06
CA ARG A 17 -9.04 -14.89 6.10
C ARG A 17 -8.79 -13.58 6.84
N ILE A 18 -8.18 -13.64 8.02
CA ILE A 18 -7.86 -12.47 8.85
C ILE A 18 -6.94 -11.52 8.06
N ARG A 19 -5.87 -12.05 7.44
CA ARG A 19 -4.99 -11.30 6.55
C ARG A 19 -5.77 -10.59 5.45
N LYS A 20 -6.67 -11.31 4.76
CA LYS A 20 -7.47 -10.72 3.67
C LYS A 20 -8.32 -9.54 4.16
N PHE A 21 -8.98 -9.67 5.31
CA PHE A 21 -9.79 -8.59 5.88
C PHE A 21 -8.94 -7.42 6.38
N TYR A 22 -7.77 -7.68 6.95
CA TYR A 22 -6.84 -6.63 7.36
C TYR A 22 -6.33 -5.81 6.17
N LEU A 23 -5.86 -6.49 5.11
CA LEU A 23 -5.35 -5.83 3.90
C LEU A 23 -6.45 -5.05 3.17
N ALA A 24 -7.70 -5.50 3.25
CA ALA A 24 -8.85 -4.78 2.69
C ALA A 24 -9.32 -3.59 3.56
N GLY A 25 -8.75 -3.41 4.76
CA GLY A 25 -9.16 -2.37 5.70
C GLY A 25 -10.46 -2.68 6.47
N ALA A 26 -11.02 -3.87 6.30
CA ALA A 26 -12.20 -4.30 7.05
C ALA A 26 -11.86 -4.60 8.52
N TYR A 27 -10.62 -5.01 8.80
CA TYR A 27 -10.08 -5.12 10.15
C TYR A 27 -9.05 -4.03 10.42
N THR A 28 -9.13 -3.44 11.62
CA THR A 28 -8.05 -2.67 12.25
C THR A 28 -6.95 -3.60 12.76
N ALA A 29 -5.78 -3.06 13.08
CA ALA A 29 -4.68 -3.84 13.65
C ALA A 29 -5.09 -4.54 14.96
N ASN A 30 -5.81 -3.85 15.84
CA ASN A 30 -6.30 -4.42 17.10
C ASN A 30 -7.30 -5.57 16.87
N GLN A 31 -8.19 -5.44 15.89
CA GLN A 31 -9.12 -6.52 15.52
C GLN A 31 -8.38 -7.72 14.94
N ALA A 32 -7.42 -7.49 14.04
CA ALA A 32 -6.61 -8.56 13.46
C ALA A 32 -5.82 -9.32 14.55
N ILE A 33 -5.17 -8.60 15.47
CA ILE A 33 -4.46 -9.18 16.62
C ILE A 33 -5.40 -10.00 17.51
N THR A 34 -6.60 -9.48 17.79
CA THR A 34 -7.60 -10.18 18.60
C THR A 34 -8.05 -11.49 17.94
N GLU A 35 -8.29 -11.49 16.63
CA GLU A 35 -8.67 -12.71 15.91
C GLU A 35 -7.50 -13.70 15.78
N LEU A 36 -6.27 -13.22 15.60
CA LEU A 36 -5.07 -14.07 15.60
C LEU A 36 -4.85 -14.75 16.96
N GLY A 37 -5.15 -14.05 18.06
CA GLY A 37 -5.07 -14.62 19.40
C GLY A 37 -6.00 -15.82 19.62
N LYS A 38 -7.14 -15.89 18.91
CA LYS A 38 -8.04 -17.05 18.96
C LYS A 38 -7.47 -18.29 18.26
N LEU A 39 -6.39 -18.14 17.50
CA LEU A 39 -5.68 -19.26 16.84
C LEU A 39 -4.52 -19.80 17.70
N ASP A 40 -4.45 -19.41 18.98
CA ASP A 40 -3.35 -19.73 19.91
C ASP A 40 -1.97 -19.22 19.46
N LEU A 41 -1.93 -18.19 18.60
CA LEU A 41 -0.68 -17.54 18.20
C LEU A 41 -0.17 -16.66 19.34
N VAL A 42 1.12 -16.77 19.66
CA VAL A 42 1.73 -15.95 20.72
C VAL A 42 1.99 -14.53 20.23
N GLY A 43 2.09 -13.56 21.15
CA GLY A 43 2.20 -12.14 20.80
C GLY A 43 3.32 -11.80 19.81
N ALA A 44 4.48 -12.48 19.89
CA ALA A 44 5.59 -12.29 18.95
C ALA A 44 5.26 -12.75 17.52
N GLU A 45 4.49 -13.83 17.37
CA GLU A 45 4.04 -14.33 16.07
C GLU A 45 3.00 -13.37 15.47
N GLN A 46 2.07 -12.89 16.30
CA GLN A 46 1.08 -11.88 15.90
C GLN A 46 1.77 -10.61 15.40
N GLU A 47 2.74 -10.08 16.15
CA GLU A 47 3.49 -8.88 15.75
C GLU A 47 4.24 -9.08 14.42
N SER A 48 4.85 -10.26 14.24
CA SER A 48 5.56 -10.60 13.00
C SER A 48 4.61 -10.65 11.79
N LEU A 49 3.44 -11.25 11.95
CA LEU A 49 2.39 -11.27 10.91
C LEU A 49 1.87 -9.87 10.60
N MET A 50 1.62 -9.04 11.63
CA MET A 50 1.16 -7.66 11.42
C MET A 50 2.17 -6.83 10.64
N LYS A 51 3.47 -6.89 10.98
CA LYS A 51 4.54 -6.20 10.23
C LYS A 51 4.62 -6.65 8.77
N LEU A 52 4.48 -7.95 8.52
CA LEU A 52 4.43 -8.49 7.18
C LEU A 52 3.24 -7.91 6.41
N TRP A 53 2.04 -7.92 7.00
CA TRP A 53 0.84 -7.45 6.34
C TRP A 53 0.81 -5.94 6.15
N ASP A 54 1.38 -5.16 7.05
CA ASP A 54 1.58 -3.71 6.87
C ASP A 54 2.44 -3.43 5.65
N SER A 55 3.54 -4.18 5.49
CA SER A 55 4.41 -4.08 4.31
C SER A 55 3.66 -4.41 3.02
N GLU A 56 2.81 -5.45 3.05
CA GLU A 56 1.96 -5.80 1.90
C GLU A 56 0.91 -4.74 1.60
N LYS A 57 0.35 -4.09 2.63
CA LYS A 57 -0.61 -3.02 2.46
C LYS A 57 0.05 -1.82 1.79
N LEU A 58 1.25 -1.45 2.22
CA LEU A 58 2.08 -0.42 1.58
C LEU A 58 2.38 -0.78 0.12
N ALA A 59 2.77 -2.02 -0.17
CA ALA A 59 3.04 -2.48 -1.53
C ALA A 59 1.82 -2.45 -2.46
N LYS A 60 0.60 -2.49 -1.91
CA LYS A 60 -0.67 -2.43 -2.65
C LYS A 60 -1.30 -1.04 -2.71
N LEU A 61 -0.71 -0.04 -2.05
CA LEU A 61 -1.21 1.32 -2.15
C LEU A 61 -1.17 1.74 -3.63
N LYS A 62 -2.34 2.16 -4.13
CA LYS A 62 -2.42 2.71 -5.48
C LYS A 62 -1.87 4.11 -5.44
N SER A 63 -0.77 4.33 -6.15
CA SER A 63 -0.29 5.67 -6.47
C SER A 63 -0.91 6.13 -7.80
N PRO A 64 -1.22 7.43 -7.94
CA PRO A 64 -1.58 7.97 -9.24
C PRO A 64 -0.49 7.67 -10.27
N SER A 65 -0.88 7.35 -11.50
CA SER A 65 0.03 7.24 -12.62
C SER A 65 0.66 8.59 -12.94
N LYS A 66 1.79 8.57 -13.66
CA LYS A 66 2.44 9.81 -14.16
C LYS A 66 1.45 10.73 -14.90
N LYS A 67 0.57 10.16 -15.73
CA LYS A 67 -0.42 10.92 -16.49
C LYS A 67 -1.47 11.56 -15.59
N GLU A 68 -1.91 10.87 -14.53
CA GLU A 68 -2.83 11.45 -13.54
C GLU A 68 -2.14 12.57 -12.75
N LEU A 69 -0.87 12.39 -12.35
CA LEU A 69 -0.09 13.44 -11.68
C LEU A 69 0.08 14.68 -12.58
N ASP A 70 0.35 14.49 -13.88
CA ASP A 70 0.42 15.61 -14.82
C ASP A 70 -0.90 16.38 -14.84
N SER A 71 -2.03 15.67 -14.98
CA SER A 71 -3.35 16.28 -14.96
C SER A 71 -3.62 17.01 -13.64
N PHE A 72 -3.26 16.43 -12.50
CA PHE A 72 -3.45 17.09 -11.20
C PHE A 72 -2.61 18.35 -11.08
N PHE A 73 -1.39 18.33 -11.62
CA PHE A 73 -0.50 19.49 -11.58
C PHE A 73 -0.98 20.61 -12.52
N THR A 74 -1.35 20.28 -13.77
CA THR A 74 -1.88 21.28 -14.73
C THR A 74 -3.19 21.90 -14.29
N ASN A 75 -4.04 21.14 -13.59
CA ASN A 75 -5.29 21.64 -13.01
C ASN A 75 -5.09 22.33 -11.65
N ALA A 76 -3.84 22.58 -11.23
CA ALA A 76 -3.49 23.22 -9.95
C ALA A 76 -4.08 22.53 -8.70
N ILE A 77 -4.39 21.22 -8.78
CA ILE A 77 -4.89 20.40 -7.67
C ILE A 77 -3.74 20.08 -6.71
N ILE A 78 -2.52 19.92 -7.25
CA ILE A 78 -1.29 19.72 -6.49
C ILE A 78 -0.26 20.78 -6.82
N THR A 79 0.59 21.08 -5.85
CA THR A 79 1.73 21.98 -6.01
C THR A 79 2.88 21.28 -6.75
N GLN A 80 3.82 22.08 -7.27
CA GLN A 80 5.04 21.55 -7.89
C GLN A 80 5.84 20.65 -6.93
N GLN A 81 5.92 21.02 -5.64
CA GLN A 81 6.63 20.20 -4.64
C GLN A 81 5.96 18.83 -4.44
N GLN A 82 4.62 18.80 -4.41
CA GLN A 82 3.86 17.54 -4.33
C GLN A 82 4.05 16.71 -5.61
N TYR A 83 4.00 17.33 -6.80
CA TYR A 83 4.28 16.63 -8.05
C TYR A 83 5.67 15.99 -8.05
N ILE A 84 6.71 16.72 -7.64
CA ILE A 84 8.08 16.20 -7.55
C ILE A 84 8.16 15.03 -6.59
N LEU A 85 7.53 15.13 -5.41
CA LEU A 85 7.52 14.07 -4.41
C LEU A 85 6.85 12.80 -4.95
N GLU A 86 5.66 12.92 -5.54
CA GLU A 86 4.93 11.76 -6.07
C GLU A 86 5.66 11.12 -7.27
N MET A 87 6.25 11.93 -8.15
CA MET A 87 7.07 11.41 -9.24
C MET A 87 8.31 10.66 -8.73
N LYS A 88 8.94 11.12 -7.63
CA LYS A 88 10.02 10.36 -6.96
C LYS A 88 9.51 9.05 -6.38
N ASN A 89 8.32 9.04 -5.78
CA ASN A 89 7.69 7.82 -5.24
C ASN A 89 7.40 6.79 -6.36
N LEU A 90 7.12 7.26 -7.58
CA LEU A 90 6.99 6.41 -8.77
C LEU A 90 8.34 5.93 -9.34
N GLY A 91 9.47 6.36 -8.77
CA GLY A 91 10.82 5.96 -9.17
C GLY A 91 11.48 6.84 -10.23
N TYR A 92 10.91 8.01 -10.54
CA TYR A 92 11.54 8.94 -11.48
C TYR A 92 12.71 9.69 -10.82
N THR A 93 13.82 9.80 -11.56
CA THR A 93 14.95 10.62 -11.14
C THR A 93 14.63 12.11 -11.28
N GLN A 94 15.27 12.97 -10.49
CA GLN A 94 15.08 14.42 -10.54
C GLN A 94 15.22 14.98 -11.97
N LYS A 95 16.22 14.50 -12.72
CA LYS A 95 16.45 14.89 -14.12
C LYS A 95 15.21 14.74 -15.00
N TYR A 96 14.51 13.61 -14.90
CA TYR A 96 13.31 13.36 -15.72
C TYR A 96 12.11 14.16 -15.23
N ILE A 97 12.01 14.39 -13.91
CA ILE A 97 10.98 15.24 -13.33
C ILE A 97 11.11 16.67 -13.85
N ASP A 98 12.34 17.21 -13.89
CA ASP A 98 12.61 18.55 -14.40
C ASP A 98 12.19 18.68 -15.88
N TRP A 99 12.43 17.66 -16.70
CA TRP A 99 11.98 17.63 -18.09
C TRP A 99 10.46 17.63 -18.21
N TYR A 100 9.75 16.87 -17.38
CA TYR A 100 8.28 16.87 -17.40
C TYR A 100 7.71 18.21 -16.93
N LEU A 101 8.30 18.83 -15.90
CA LEU A 101 7.90 20.17 -15.46
C LEU A 101 8.11 21.22 -16.58
N GLN A 102 9.23 21.15 -17.30
CA GLN A 102 9.47 22.02 -18.46
C GLN A 102 8.46 21.77 -19.58
N LEU A 103 8.19 20.50 -19.91
CA LEU A 103 7.20 20.14 -20.92
C LEU A 103 5.81 20.70 -20.60
N ILE A 104 5.38 20.55 -19.35
CA ILE A 104 4.09 21.07 -18.88
C ILE A 104 4.05 22.60 -18.94
N ALA A 105 5.14 23.26 -18.52
CA ALA A 105 5.24 24.71 -18.56
C ALA A 105 5.18 25.28 -19.99
N ILE A 106 5.77 24.59 -20.97
CA ILE A 106 5.71 24.97 -22.39
C ILE A 106 4.28 24.81 -22.92
N ALA A 107 3.64 23.67 -22.65
CA ALA A 107 2.28 23.40 -23.13
C ALA A 107 1.25 24.42 -22.59
N GLY A 108 1.41 24.87 -21.34
CA GLY A 108 0.54 25.89 -20.76
C GLY A 108 0.78 27.33 -21.25
N GLN A 109 1.78 27.57 -22.10
CA GLN A 109 2.03 28.87 -22.73
C GLN A 109 1.43 28.99 -24.15
N GLU A 110 0.95 27.88 -24.72
CA GLU A 110 0.38 27.81 -26.07
C GLU A 110 -1.17 27.92 -26.08
N GLU A 111 -1.81 28.00 -24.91
CA GLU A 111 -3.26 28.26 -24.70
C GLU A 111 -3.54 29.70 -24.27
#